data_AF-A0A524JHJ6-F1
#
_entry.id   AF-A0A524JHJ6-F1
#
_cell.length_a   1.000
_cell.length_b   1.000
_cell.length_c   1.000
_cell.angle_alpha   90.00
_cell.angle_beta   90.00
_cell.angle_gamma   90.00
#
_symmetry.space_group_name_H-M   'P 1'
#
loop_
_entity.id
_entity.type
_entity.pdbx_description
1 polymer ?
#
loop_
_entity_poly.entity_id
_entity_poly.type
_entity_poly.pdbx_seq_one_letter_code
_entity_poly.pdbx_strand_id
1 'polypeptide(L)' 'MSPGRTVRVAAIQPRLELGAVEANLSRAEDLVRDAHREHQPEVILLPEAATSP' A
#
# COMPACT_ATOMS: atom_id res chain seq x y z
N MET A 1 -8.84 -30.58 7.33
CA MET A 1 -8.49 -29.15 7.17
C MET A 1 -7.30 -29.08 6.25
N SER A 2 -7.36 -28.37 5.13
CA SER A 2 -6.17 -28.13 4.33
C SER A 2 -5.14 -27.38 5.19
N PRO A 3 -3.84 -27.68 5.10
CA PRO A 3 -2.84 -26.90 5.81
C PRO A 3 -3.00 -25.44 5.40
N GLY A 4 -3.16 -24.55 6.38
CA GLY A 4 -3.37 -23.13 6.14
C GLY A 4 -2.16 -22.55 5.40
N ARG A 5 -2.39 -21.89 4.27
CA ARG A 5 -1.35 -21.23 3.50
C ARG A 5 -0.96 -19.92 4.21
N THR A 6 0.33 -19.71 4.50
CA THR A 6 0.83 -18.43 4.97
C THR A 6 0.81 -17.40 3.84
N VAL A 7 0.33 -16.19 4.11
CA VAL A 7 0.29 -15.07 3.17
C VAL A 7 1.14 -13.92 3.71
N ARG A 8 2.06 -13.39 2.90
CA ARG A 8 2.81 -12.18 3.27
C ARG A 8 2.05 -10.94 2.82
N VAL A 9 1.77 -10.05 3.78
CA VAL A 9 1.01 -8.81 3.54
C VAL A 9 1.86 -7.61 3.94
N ALA A 10 1.82 -6.55 3.14
CA ALA A 10 2.36 -5.23 3.49
C ALA A 10 1.21 -4.23 3.62
N ALA A 11 1.10 -3.57 4.78
CA ALA A 11 0.19 -2.45 5.00
C ALA A 11 1.01 -1.16 5.02
N ILE A 12 0.68 -0.23 4.13
CA ILE A 12 1.43 1.02 3.97
C ILE A 12 0.72 2.12 4.76
N GLN A 13 1.47 2.87 5.57
CA GLN A 13 0.98 4.07 6.25
C GLN A 13 1.68 5.32 5.66
N PRO A 14 1.11 5.92 4.59
CA PRO A 14 1.68 7.11 3.98
C PRO A 14 1.43 8.36 4.83
N ARG A 15 2.29 9.37 4.66
CA ARG A 15 1.93 10.76 4.98
C ARG A 15 1.21 11.33 3.76
N LEU A 16 -0.05 11.73 3.94
CA LEU A 16 -0.88 12.26 2.86
C LEU A 16 -1.05 13.78 2.96
N GLU A 17 -1.43 14.39 1.85
CA GLU A 17 -1.72 15.81 1.72
C GLU A 17 -3.22 16.04 1.47
N LEU A 18 -3.87 16.87 2.28
CA LEU A 18 -5.32 17.10 2.19
C LEU A 18 -5.73 17.71 0.85
N GLY A 19 -6.70 17.11 0.18
CA GLY A 19 -7.21 17.57 -1.11
C GLY A 19 -6.25 17.47 -2.31
N ALA A 20 -5.01 17.02 -2.12
CA ALA A 20 -4.00 16.93 -3.17
C ALA A 20 -4.01 15.55 -3.86
N VAL A 21 -5.04 15.30 -4.66
CA VAL A 21 -5.35 13.95 -5.17
C VAL A 21 -4.20 13.33 -5.97
N GLU A 22 -3.65 14.09 -6.90
CA GLU A 22 -2.63 13.66 -7.84
C GLU A 22 -1.29 13.42 -7.14
N ALA A 23 -0.94 14.27 -6.17
CA ALA A 23 0.25 14.10 -5.35
C ALA A 23 0.14 12.84 -4.49
N ASN A 24 -1.02 12.60 -3.88
CA ASN A 24 -1.27 11.39 -3.09
C ASN A 24 -1.26 10.13 -3.94
N LEU A 25 -1.81 10.16 -5.15
CA LEU A 25 -1.76 9.05 -6.11
C LEU A 25 -0.32 8.72 -6.51
N SER A 26 0.46 9.73 -6.91
CA SER A 26 1.87 9.55 -7.24
C SER A 26 2.64 8.96 -6.05
N ARG A 27 2.38 9.46 -4.84
CA ARG A 27 3.02 8.95 -3.62
C ARG A 27 2.63 7.51 -3.31
N ALA A 28 1.37 7.15 -3.50
CA ALA A 28 0.88 5.80 -3.29
C ALA A 28 1.53 4.82 -4.29
N GLU A 29 1.68 5.22 -5.55
CA GLU A 29 2.38 4.42 -6.56
C GLU A 29 3.83 4.11 -6.14
N ASP A 30 4.58 5.14 -5.74
CA ASP A 30 5.97 4.97 -5.30
C ASP A 30 6.09 3.99 -4.12
N LEU A 31 5.21 4.15 -3.12
CA LEU A 31 5.19 3.26 -1.94
C LEU A 31 4.84 1.82 -2.28
N VAL A 32 3.89 1.60 -3.20
CA VAL A 32 3.52 0.27 -3.66
C VAL A 32 4.69 -0.40 -4.38
N ARG A 33 5.40 0.35 -5.24
CA ARG A 33 6.59 -0.15 -5.95
C ARG A 33 7.71 -0.49 -4.98
N ASP A 34 7.97 0.37 -3.99
CA ASP A 34 8.99 0.15 -2.97
C ASP A 34 8.66 -1.08 -2.10
N ALA A 35 7.43 -1.17 -1.58
CA ALA A 35 6.99 -2.30 -0.77
C ALA A 35 7.07 -3.63 -1.54
N HIS A 36 6.72 -3.62 -2.84
CA HIS A 36 6.87 -4.81 -3.69
C HIS A 36 8.33 -5.22 -3.83
N ARG A 37 9.21 -4.28 -4.18
CA ARG A 37 10.64 -4.52 -4.41
C ARG A 37 11.35 -5.00 -3.15
N GLU A 38 11.04 -4.42 -2.00
CA GLU A 38 11.76 -4.69 -0.75
C GLU A 38 11.28 -5.98 -0.04
N HIS A 39 9.96 -6.23 -0.05
CA HIS A 39 9.38 -7.28 0.81
C HIS A 39 8.76 -8.45 0.03
N GLN A 40 8.54 -8.28 -1.28
CA GLN A 40 7.83 -9.23 -2.14
C GLN A 40 6.55 -9.78 -1.49
N PRO A 41 5.65 -8.91 -0.98
CA PRO A 41 4.40 -9.36 -0.39
C PRO A 41 3.46 -9.87 -1.49
N GLU A 42 2.51 -10.70 -1.09
CA GLU A 42 1.45 -11.18 -1.98
C GLU A 42 0.28 -10.19 -2.03
N VAL A 43 0.10 -9.41 -0.98
CA VAL A 43 -0.96 -8.40 -0.86
C VAL A 43 -0.36 -7.11 -0.31
N ILE A 44 -0.70 -5.99 -0.95
CA ILE A 44 -0.36 -4.65 -0.49
C ILE A 44 -1.67 -3.91 -0.21
N LEU A 45 -1.76 -3.27 0.95
CA LEU A 45 -2.93 -2.51 1.38
C LEU A 45 -2.56 -1.04 1.57
N LEU A 46 -3.45 -0.16 1.12
CA LEU A 46 -3.43 1.27 1.39
C LEU A 46 -4.59 1.63 2.35
N PRO A 47 -4.46 2.70 3.15
CA PRO A 47 -5.56 3.15 4.01
C PRO A 47 -6.78 3.62 3.20
N GLU A 48 -7.91 3.69 3.88
CA GLU A 48 -9.10 4.35 3.34
C GLU A 48 -8.78 5.81 2.95
N ALA A 49 -9.41 6.29 1.87
CA ALA A 49 -9.24 7.65 1.35
C ALA A 49 -7.79 8.06 1.05
N ALA A 50 -6.87 7.11 0.87
CA ALA A 50 -5.45 7.40 0.63
C ALA A 50 -5.16 8.29 -0.60
N THR A 51 -6.12 8.40 -1.53
CA THR A 51 -6.01 9.25 -2.72
C THR A 51 -6.58 10.65 -2.50
N SER A 52 -7.43 10.87 -1.49
CA SER A 52 -8.13 12.14 -1.26
C SER A 52 -8.59 12.23 0.21
N PRO A 53 -7.65 12.32 1.16
CA PRO A 53 -7.96 12.42 2.59
C PRO A 53 -8.56 13.78 2.97
#